data_AF-A0A2V8QNA5-F1
#
_entry.id   AF-A0A2V8QNA5-F1
#
_cell.length_a   1.000
_cell.length_b   1.000
_cell.length_c   1.000
_cell.angle_alpha   90.00
_cell.angle_beta   90.00
_cell.angle_gamma   90.00
#
_symmetry.space_group_name_H-M   'P 1'
#
loop_
_entity.id
_entity.type
_entity.pdbx_description
1 polymer ?
#
loop_
_entity_poly.entity_id
_entity_poly.type
_entity_poly.pdbx_seq_one_letter_code
_entity_poly.pdbx_strand_id
1 'polypeptide(L)' 'MRPEVFAAILKDFHAPLGVYSVLGNHDWWWDGRSVRRGLEANGIKVLEDEVVQLNVKGGSLWLVGLADLWTRPQHIA' A
#
# COMPACT_ATOMS: atom_id res chain seq x y z
N MET A 1 -16.89 1.58 3.19
CA MET A 1 -16.78 2.98 2.72
C MET A 1 -16.12 2.93 1.34
N ARG A 2 -16.54 3.76 0.38
CA ARG A 2 -15.95 3.73 -0.96
C ARG A 2 -14.48 4.16 -0.93
N PRO A 3 -13.57 3.51 -1.67
CA PRO A 3 -12.14 3.86 -1.72
C PRO A 3 -11.88 5.33 -1.98
N GLU A 4 -12.67 5.93 -2.87
CA GLU A 4 -12.54 7.33 -3.28
C GLU A 4 -12.82 8.29 -2.11
N VAL A 5 -13.58 7.86 -1.11
CA VAL A 5 -13.93 8.68 0.06
C VAL A 5 -12.83 8.64 1.11
N PHE A 6 -12.35 7.46 1.50
CA PHE A 6 -11.35 7.39 2.57
C PHE A 6 -9.93 7.69 2.06
N ALA A 7 -9.57 7.30 0.83
CA ALA A 7 -8.25 7.57 0.29
C ALA A 7 -8.03 9.08 0.08
N ALA A 8 -9.09 9.82 -0.29
CA ALA A 8 -9.03 11.27 -0.42
C ALA A 8 -8.76 11.98 0.92
N ILE A 9 -9.24 11.43 2.05
CA ILE A 9 -8.95 11.99 3.39
C ILE A 9 -7.45 11.90 3.70
N LEU A 10 -6.76 10.90 3.15
CA LEU A 10 -5.33 10.68 3.37
C LEU A 10 -4.43 11.43 2.37
N LYS A 11 -5.00 12.16 1.40
CA LYS A 11 -4.23 12.86 0.36
C LYS A 11 -3.15 13.79 0.93
N ASP A 12 -3.46 14.48 2.03
CA ASP A 12 -2.55 15.45 2.64
C ASP A 12 -1.64 14.81 3.70
N PHE A 13 -1.72 13.50 3.89
CA PHE A 13 -0.82 12.77 4.78
C PHE A 13 0.57 12.65 4.13
N HIS A 14 1.54 13.35 4.69
CA HIS A 14 2.91 13.36 4.21
C HIS A 14 3.85 12.81 5.27
N ALA A 15 4.68 11.85 4.88
CA ALA A 15 5.72 11.27 5.73
C ALA A 15 7.10 11.41 5.05
N PRO A 16 8.21 11.62 5.80
CA PRO A 16 9.52 11.89 5.22
C PRO A 16 10.07 10.83 4.26
N LEU A 17 9.61 9.58 4.36
CA LEU A 17 10.08 8.46 3.54
C LEU A 17 9.07 8.00 2.49
N GLY A 18 7.98 8.75 2.32
CA GLY A 18 6.83 8.36 1.51
C GLY A 18 5.74 7.66 2.33
N VAL A 19 4.59 7.46 1.70
CA VAL A 19 3.42 6.80 2.30
C VAL A 19 3.16 5.49 1.55
N TYR A 20 3.07 4.40 2.30
CA TYR A 20 2.92 3.06 1.76
C TYR A 20 1.74 2.35 2.44
N SER A 21 1.18 1.37 1.75
CA SER A 21 0.10 0.54 2.26
C SER A 21 0.22 -0.89 1.72
N VAL A 22 -0.50 -1.82 2.33
CA VAL A 22 -0.79 -3.16 1.81
C VAL A 22 -2.29 -3.34 1.84
N LEU A 23 -2.84 -4.19 0.97
CA LEU A 23 -4.26 -4.50 1.02
C LEU A 23 -4.53 -5.66 1.97
N GLY A 24 -5.62 -5.54 2.73
CA GLY A 24 -6.14 -6.62 3.56
C GLY A 24 -7.17 -7.47 2.83
N ASN A 25 -7.56 -8.57 3.45
CA ASN A 25 -8.62 -9.46 2.97
C ASN A 25 -9.94 -8.72 2.74
N HIS A 26 -10.28 -7.73 3.57
CA HIS A 26 -11.50 -6.94 3.42
C HIS A 26 -11.50 -6.03 2.19
N ASP A 27 -10.33 -5.52 1.78
CA ASP A 27 -10.20 -4.74 0.56
C ASP A 27 -10.47 -5.64 -0.66
N TRP A 28 -9.94 -6.86 -0.62
CA TRP A 28 -10.13 -7.86 -1.67
C TRP A 28 -11.53 -8.47 -1.71
N TRP A 29 -12.17 -8.71 -0.57
CA TRP A 29 -13.58 -9.12 -0.51
C TRP A 29 -14.53 -8.08 -1.09
N TRP A 30 -14.13 -6.80 -1.10
CA TRP A 30 -14.88 -5.73 -1.73
C TRP A 30 -14.54 -5.56 -3.21
N ASP A 31 -13.37 -5.00 -3.50
CA ASP A 31 -12.78 -4.82 -4.84
C ASP A 31 -11.36 -4.27 -4.62
N GLY A 32 -10.40 -5.17 -4.37
CA GLY A 32 -9.02 -4.78 -4.05
C GLY A 32 -8.37 -3.93 -5.14
N ARG A 33 -8.76 -4.14 -6.41
CA ARG A 33 -8.26 -3.30 -7.51
C ARG A 33 -8.78 -1.86 -7.42
N SER A 34 -10.05 -1.67 -7.06
CA SER A 34 -10.57 -0.31 -6.85
C SER A 34 -9.99 0.36 -5.62
N VAL A 35 -9.75 -0.40 -4.55
CA VAL A 35 -9.06 0.09 -3.35
C VAL A 35 -7.64 0.57 -3.70
N ARG A 36 -6.85 -0.28 -4.38
CA ARG A 36 -5.50 0.08 -4.84
C ARG A 36 -5.50 1.37 -5.65
N ARG A 37 -6.37 1.46 -6.67
CA ARG A 37 -6.45 2.67 -7.52
C ARG A 37 -6.78 3.92 -6.70
N GLY A 38 -7.69 3.82 -5.73
CA GLY A 38 -8.05 4.95 -4.86
C GLY A 38 -6.86 5.44 -4.02
N LEU A 39 -6.09 4.51 -3.43
CA LEU A 39 -4.90 4.80 -2.65
C LEU A 39 -3.79 5.42 -3.52
N GLU A 40 -3.47 4.80 -4.65
CA GLU A 40 -2.39 5.25 -5.55
C GLU A 40 -2.71 6.62 -6.17
N ALA A 41 -3.98 6.89 -6.50
CA ALA A 41 -4.42 8.21 -6.98
C ALA A 41 -4.21 9.34 -5.95
N ASN A 42 -4.05 9.01 -4.66
CA ASN A 42 -3.77 9.95 -3.57
C ASN A 42 -2.32 9.86 -3.06
N GLY A 43 -1.40 9.33 -3.86
CA GLY A 43 0.04 9.31 -3.53
C GLY A 43 0.45 8.22 -2.53
N ILE A 44 -0.43 7.27 -2.23
CA ILE A 44 -0.15 6.15 -1.32
C ILE A 44 0.27 4.95 -2.15
N LYS A 45 1.55 4.56 -2.08
CA LYS A 45 2.05 3.39 -2.82
C LYS A 45 1.56 2.10 -2.15
N VAL A 46 0.83 1.28 -2.88
CA VAL A 46 0.40 -0.04 -2.39
C VAL A 46 1.44 -1.08 -2.79
N LEU A 47 1.98 -1.78 -1.79
CA LEU A 47 2.91 -2.90 -1.97
C LEU A 47 2.12 -4.20 -1.85
N GLU A 48 2.24 -5.09 -2.83
CA GLU A 48 1.70 -6.46 -2.74
C GLU A 48 2.76 -7.45 -3.20
N ASP A 49 3.37 -8.12 -2.23
CA ASP A 49 4.52 -9.00 -2.41
C ASP A 49 5.71 -8.31 -3.09
N GLU A 50 5.91 -7.04 -2.73
CA GLU A 50 6.92 -6.17 -3.31
C GLU A 50 7.90 -5.69 -2.23
N VAL A 51 9.13 -5.47 -2.66
CA VAL A 51 10.22 -4.94 -1.83
C VAL A 51 10.65 -3.58 -2.36
N VAL A 52 10.81 -2.61 -1.47
CA VAL A 52 11.32 -1.27 -1.78
C VAL A 52 12.51 -0.95 -0.88
N GLN A 53 13.63 -0.56 -1.48
CA GLN A 53 14.75 0.02 -0.75
C GLN A 53 14.57 1.54 -0.64
N LEU A 54 14.56 2.04 0.59
CA LEU A 54 14.48 3.46 0.92
C LEU A 54 15.85 3.94 1.39
N ASN A 55 16.33 5.05 0.82
CA ASN A 55 17.56 5.68 1.27
C ASN A 55 17.27 6.56 2.49
N VAL A 56 17.85 6.22 3.65
CA VAL A 56 17.62 6.93 4.92
C VAL A 56 18.94 7.34 5.53
N LYS A 57 19.24 8.65 5.55
CA LYS A 57 20.43 9.24 6.20
C LYS A 57 21.76 8.56 5.81
N GLY A 58 21.93 8.21 4.54
CA GLY A 58 23.12 7.52 4.04
C GLY A 58 23.14 6.01 4.23
N GLY A 59 22.08 5.43 4.80
CA GLY A 59 21.83 4.00 4.90
C GLY A 59 20.64 3.54 4.04
N SER A 60 20.34 2.25 4.11
CA SER A 60 19.20 1.63 3.43
C SER A 60 18.20 1.06 4.44
N LEU A 61 16.92 1.37 4.22
CA LEU A 61 15.80 0.72 4.88
C LEU A 61 15.03 -0.09 3.83
N TRP A 62 14.93 -1.40 4.03
CA TRP A 62 14.14 -2.26 3.16
C TRP A 62 12.73 -2.39 3.72
N LEU A 63 11.74 -1.97 2.93
CA LEU A 63 10.32 -2.09 3.24
C LEU A 63 9.73 -3.19 2.37
N VAL A 64 9.05 -4.14 3.01
CA VAL A 64 8.42 -5.29 2.37
C VAL A 64 6.93 -5.22 2.63
N GLY A 65 6.13 -5.27 1.56
CA GLY A 65 4.68 -5.42 1.67
C GLY A 65 4.29 -6.83 1.23
N LEU A 66 3.54 -7.53 2.07
CA LEU A 66 3.00 -8.86 1.78
C LEU A 66 1.50 -8.77 1.52
N ALA A 67 1.02 -9.62 0.63
CA ALA A 67 -0.40 -9.81 0.44
C ALA A 67 -1.07 -10.39 1.71
N ASP A 68 -2.39 -10.24 1.85
CA ASP A 68 -3.10 -10.84 2.98
C ASP A 68 -3.14 -12.37 2.89
N LEU A 69 -3.25 -13.04 4.04
CA LEU A 69 -3.22 -14.50 4.14
C LEU A 69 -4.43 -15.21 3.51
N TRP A 70 -5.57 -14.52 3.34
CA TRP A 70 -6.86 -15.16 3.09
C TRP A 70 -7.31 -15.08 1.64
N THR A 71 -6.90 -14.04 0.91
CA THR A 71 -7.46 -13.75 -0.42
C THR A 71 -6.42 -13.68 -1.52
N ARG A 72 -5.13 -13.66 -1.17
CA ARG A 72 -4.01 -13.60 -2.10
C ARG A 72 -2.92 -14.59 -1.69
N PRO A 73 -2.26 -15.28 -2.64
CA PRO A 73 -1.04 -16.00 -2.32
C PRO A 73 0.06 -14.99 -1.95
N GLN A 74 0.92 -15.37 -0.99
CA GLN A 74 2.08 -14.56 -0.59
C GLN A 74 3.34 -15.13 -1.26
N HIS A 75 4.07 -14.29 -1.99
CA HIS A 75 5.33 -14.69 -2.60
C HIS A 75 6.28 -13.50 -2.83
N ILE A 76 7.34 -13.39 -2.02
CA ILE A 76 8.42 -12.43 -2.29
C ILE A 76 9.43 -13.09 -3.24
N ALA A 77 9.57 -12.54 -4.45
CA ALA A 77 10.60 -12.95 -5.41
C ALA A 77 11.97 -12.36 -5.07
#